data_AF-A0A965I6A6-F1
#
_entry.id   AF-A0A965I6A6-F1
#
_cell.length_a   1.000
_cell.length_b   1.000
_cell.length_c   1.000
_cell.angle_alpha   90.00
_cell.angle_beta   90.00
_cell.angle_gamma   90.00
#
_symmetry.space_group_name_H-M   'P 1'
#
loop_
_entity.id
_entity.type
_entity.pdbx_description
1 polymer ?
#
loop_
_entity_poly.entity_id
_entity_poly.type
_entity_poly.pdbx_seq_one_letter_code
_entity_poly.pdbx_strand_id
1 'polypeptide(L)'
;MLSALLELSLTPVICAITHDGRGQLLNTNADSIANAVGMAMSENYEVHLYLCFEKPGVLLDENQPYSILPTLSESEFNRLKEDGVVHSGMLPKLSNGFQAIQKGVSEVWVGNYQSIAAGKATRLVAQ
;
A
#
# COMPACT_ATOMS: atom_id res chain seq x y z
N MET A 1 10.01 -2.64 -19.77
CA MET A 1 10.60 -1.29 -19.62
C MET A 1 11.10 -1.05 -18.19
N LEU A 2 10.25 -1.13 -17.17
CA LEU A 2 10.67 -0.93 -15.76
C LEU A 2 11.83 -1.86 -15.36
N SER A 3 11.74 -3.16 -15.67
CA SER A 3 12.83 -4.12 -15.46
C SER A 3 14.17 -3.67 -16.04
N ALA A 4 14.16 -3.20 -17.30
CA ALA A 4 15.37 -2.71 -17.96
C ALA A 4 15.96 -1.46 -17.28
N LEU A 5 15.12 -0.57 -16.72
CA LEU A 5 15.61 0.58 -15.95
C LEU A 5 16.27 0.11 -14.64
N LEU A 6 15.68 -0.87 -13.97
CA LEU A 6 16.25 -1.43 -12.73
C LEU A 6 17.56 -2.18 -12.99
N GLU A 7 17.66 -2.93 -14.08
CA GLU A 7 18.90 -3.62 -14.51
C GLU A 7 20.03 -2.62 -14.78
N LEU A 8 19.70 -1.39 -15.21
CA LEU A 8 20.63 -0.28 -15.35
C LEU A 8 20.92 0.47 -14.04
N SER A 9 20.47 -0.04 -12.89
CA SER A 9 20.61 0.58 -11.57
C SER A 9 20.00 1.99 -11.47
N LEU A 10 18.95 2.26 -12.26
CA LEU A 10 18.21 3.51 -12.17
C LEU A 10 17.07 3.39 -11.17
N THR A 11 16.67 4.53 -10.59
CA THR A 11 15.52 4.65 -9.68
C THR A 11 14.37 5.33 -10.41
N PRO A 12 13.36 4.60 -10.90
CA PRO A 12 12.22 5.20 -11.58
C PRO A 12 11.37 6.02 -10.61
N VAL A 13 11.06 7.26 -10.98
CA VAL A 13 10.08 8.11 -10.28
C VAL A 13 8.84 8.22 -11.16
N ILE A 14 7.72 7.68 -10.68
CA ILE A 14 6.49 7.55 -11.45
C ILE A 14 5.46 8.57 -10.95
N CYS A 15 4.91 9.38 -11.85
CA CYS A 15 3.83 10.31 -11.55
C CYS A 15 2.46 9.63 -11.65
N ALA A 16 1.48 10.07 -10.85
CA ALA A 16 0.14 9.49 -10.81
C ALA A 16 -0.81 10.09 -11.87
N ILE A 17 -0.30 10.29 -13.09
CA ILE A 17 -1.08 10.73 -14.25
C ILE A 17 -1.18 9.56 -15.22
N THR A 18 -2.41 9.24 -15.64
CA THR A 18 -2.68 8.20 -16.64
C THR A 18 -3.38 8.79 -17.85
N HIS A 19 -3.68 7.99 -18.87
CA HIS A 19 -4.46 8.43 -20.01
C HIS A 19 -5.49 7.37 -20.43
N ASP A 20 -6.58 7.81 -21.08
CA ASP A 20 -7.67 6.94 -21.52
C ASP A 20 -7.39 6.16 -22.82
N GLY A 21 -6.13 6.12 -23.27
CA GLY A 21 -5.73 5.57 -24.57
C GLY A 21 -6.03 6.45 -25.79
N ARG A 22 -6.80 7.55 -25.65
CA ARG A 22 -7.15 8.49 -26.74
C ARG A 22 -6.51 9.86 -26.58
N GLY A 23 -5.59 10.00 -25.62
CA GLY A 23 -4.84 11.23 -25.36
C GLY A 23 -5.40 12.11 -24.24
N GLN A 24 -6.52 11.74 -23.62
CA GLN A 24 -7.02 12.47 -22.44
C GLN A 24 -6.23 12.05 -21.21
N LEU A 25 -5.63 13.02 -20.52
CA LEU A 25 -4.95 12.80 -19.24
C LEU A 25 -5.95 12.67 -18.09
N LEU A 26 -5.66 11.78 -17.16
CA LEU A 26 -6.47 11.48 -15.99
C LEU A 26 -5.62 11.62 -14.72
N ASN A 27 -6.21 12.22 -13.68
CA ASN A 27 -5.62 12.28 -12.36
C ASN A 27 -5.96 10.98 -11.61
N THR A 28 -4.98 10.10 -11.44
CA THR A 28 -5.17 8.80 -10.79
C THR A 28 -4.61 8.85 -9.37
N ASN A 29 -5.23 8.11 -8.45
CA ASN A 29 -4.70 8.00 -7.10
C ASN A 29 -3.30 7.34 -7.11
N ALA A 30 -2.35 7.92 -6.39
CA ALA A 30 -0.97 7.42 -6.35
C ALA A 30 -0.84 6.03 -5.71
N ASP A 31 -1.66 5.71 -4.70
CA ASP A 31 -1.71 4.37 -4.10
C ASP A 31 -2.14 3.34 -5.15
N SER A 32 -3.10 3.67 -6.02
CA SER A 32 -3.55 2.78 -7.09
C SER A 32 -2.42 2.51 -8.09
N ILE A 33 -1.63 3.52 -8.45
CA ILE A 33 -0.46 3.36 -9.33
C ILE A 33 0.61 2.51 -8.64
N ALA A 34 0.93 2.80 -7.38
CA ALA A 34 1.92 2.05 -6.63
C ALA A 34 1.55 0.56 -6.50
N ASN A 35 0.27 0.27 -6.23
CA ASN A 35 -0.24 -1.10 -6.20
C ASN A 35 -0.15 -1.78 -7.57
N ALA A 36 -0.61 -1.12 -8.63
CA ALA A 36 -0.56 -1.68 -9.99
C ALA A 36 0.89 -2.01 -10.42
N VAL A 37 1.84 -1.09 -10.15
CA VAL A 37 3.26 -1.32 -10.42
C VAL A 37 3.78 -2.46 -9.54
N GLY A 38 3.50 -2.45 -8.24
CA GLY A 38 3.95 -3.50 -7.32
C GLY A 38 3.50 -4.89 -7.73
N MET A 39 2.22 -5.05 -8.07
CA MET A 39 1.64 -6.31 -8.55
C MET A 39 2.24 -6.79 -9.89
N ALA A 40 2.48 -5.88 -10.83
CA ALA A 40 3.09 -6.26 -12.10
C ALA A 40 4.56 -6.66 -11.94
N MET A 41 5.28 -6.01 -11.01
CA MET A 41 6.68 -6.31 -10.75
C MET A 41 6.87 -7.58 -9.92
N SER A 42 5.89 -7.96 -9.08
CA SER A 42 5.97 -9.17 -8.25
C SER A 42 5.98 -10.47 -9.04
N GLU A 43 5.63 -10.45 -10.32
CA GLU A 43 5.77 -11.61 -11.22
C GLU A 43 7.25 -12.00 -11.43
N ASN A 44 8.18 -11.05 -11.31
CA ASN A 44 9.60 -11.25 -11.64
C ASN A 44 10.56 -10.87 -10.50
N TYR A 45 10.08 -10.15 -9.48
CA TYR A 45 10.90 -9.64 -8.39
C TYR A 45 10.24 -9.88 -7.03
N GLU A 46 11.05 -9.97 -5.98
CA GLU A 46 10.56 -9.80 -4.61
C GLU A 46 10.18 -8.33 -4.41
N VAL A 47 8.90 -8.06 -4.13
CA VAL A 47 8.37 -6.69 -4.04
C VAL A 47 7.87 -6.40 -2.65
N HIS A 48 8.35 -5.30 -2.08
CA HIS A 48 7.85 -4.73 -0.84
C HIS A 48 7.15 -3.40 -1.17
N LEU A 49 5.89 -3.28 -0.79
CA LEU A 49 5.08 -2.09 -1.01
C LEU A 49 4.95 -1.29 0.28
N TYR A 50 5.43 -0.05 0.25
CA TYR A 50 5.36 0.87 1.39
C TYR A 50 4.35 1.98 1.09
N LEU A 51 3.18 1.94 1.75
CA LEU A 51 2.14 2.95 1.65
C LEU A 51 2.36 4.01 2.75
N CYS A 52 3.05 5.09 2.39
CA CYS A 52 3.44 6.15 3.32
C CYS A 52 2.38 7.25 3.48
N PHE A 53 2.04 7.63 4.71
CA PHE A 53 1.10 8.73 5.01
C PHE A 53 1.35 9.34 6.40
N GLU A 54 0.45 10.19 6.91
CA GLU A 54 0.70 10.97 8.14
C GLU A 54 0.63 10.14 9.43
N LYS A 55 -0.27 9.14 9.50
CA LYS A 55 -0.46 8.34 10.73
C LYS A 55 0.66 7.28 10.85
N PRO A 56 1.04 6.88 12.08
CA PRO A 56 2.12 5.91 12.27
C PRO A 56 1.77 4.48 11.80
N GLY A 57 0.49 4.19 11.59
CA GLY A 57 -0.02 2.92 11.07
C GLY A 57 -1.55 2.89 11.07
N VAL A 58 -2.13 1.69 11.02
CA VAL A 58 -3.55 1.47 11.26
C VAL A 58 -3.80 1.52 12.77
N LEU A 59 -4.69 2.42 13.20
CA LEU A 59 -5.02 2.62 14.60
C LEU A 59 -6.36 1.94 14.93
N LEU A 60 -6.45 1.29 16.10
CA LEU A 60 -7.71 0.78 16.63
C LEU A 60 -8.62 1.92 17.12
N ASP A 61 -8.03 2.99 17.64
CA ASP A 61 -8.72 4.22 18.04
C ASP A 61 -7.93 5.42 17.50
N GLU A 62 -8.56 6.20 16.62
CA GLU A 62 -7.92 7.37 16.01
C GLU A 62 -7.50 8.43 17.03
N ASN A 63 -8.12 8.45 18.21
CA ASN A 63 -7.79 9.39 19.29
C ASN A 63 -6.62 8.89 20.16
N GLN A 64 -6.16 7.66 19.96
CA GLN A 64 -5.07 7.05 20.71
C GLN A 64 -3.91 6.71 19.74
N PRO A 65 -2.89 7.57 19.63
CA PRO A 65 -1.76 7.37 18.72
C PRO A 65 -0.97 6.08 18.96
N TYR A 66 -1.06 5.51 20.17
CA TYR A 66 -0.40 4.27 20.57
C TYR A 66 -1.20 3.01 20.24
N SER A 67 -2.42 3.15 19.71
CA SER A 67 -3.30 2.03 19.37
C SER A 67 -2.98 1.38 18.01
N ILE A 68 -1.72 1.44 17.58
CA ILE A 68 -1.27 0.88 16.30
C ILE A 68 -1.47 -0.64 16.31
N LEU A 69 -2.10 -1.16 15.27
CA LEU A 69 -2.14 -2.59 14.97
C LEU A 69 -0.80 -2.96 14.30
N PRO A 70 0.10 -3.72 14.95
CA PRO A 70 1.42 -4.03 14.37
C PRO A 70 1.29 -4.91 13.12
N THR A 71 0.29 -5.79 13.13
CA THR A 71 -0.10 -6.61 11.98
C THR A 71 -1.59 -6.48 11.75
N LEU A 72 -2.00 -6.60 10.49
CA LEU A 72 -3.40 -6.64 10.11
C LEU A 72 -3.62 -7.73 9.05
N SER A 73 -4.39 -8.75 9.41
CA SER A 73 -4.86 -9.76 8.46
C SER A 73 -6.10 -9.29 7.69
N GLU A 74 -6.38 -9.91 6.54
CA GLU A 74 -7.56 -9.59 5.74
C GLU A 74 -8.87 -9.86 6.51
N SER A 75 -8.91 -10.92 7.32
CA SER A 75 -10.04 -11.20 8.22
C SER A 75 -10.27 -10.11 9.27
N GLU A 76 -9.20 -9.63 9.90
CA GLU A 76 -9.31 -8.57 10.89
C GLU A 76 -9.72 -7.26 10.24
N PHE A 77 -9.20 -6.96 9.06
CA PHE A 77 -9.61 -5.80 8.28
C PHE A 77 -11.10 -5.83 7.95
N ASN A 78 -11.63 -6.96 7.48
CA ASN A 78 -13.05 -7.09 7.16
C ASN A 78 -13.92 -6.90 8.41
N ARG A 79 -13.53 -7.48 9.56
CA ARG A 79 -14.22 -7.26 10.83
C ARG A 79 -14.20 -5.78 11.25
N LEU A 80 -13.03 -5.15 11.24
CA LEU A 80 -12.88 -3.73 11.64
C LEU A 80 -13.61 -2.77 10.69
N LYS A 81 -13.79 -3.16 9.42
CA LYS A 81 -14.60 -2.45 8.44
C LYS A 81 -16.10 -2.55 8.79
N GLU A 82 -16.58 -3.74 9.14
CA GLU A 82 -17.97 -3.95 9.58
C GLU A 82 -18.27 -3.22 10.90
N ASP A 83 -17.31 -3.22 11.82
CA ASP A 83 -17.38 -2.53 13.11
C ASP A 83 -17.28 -0.99 12.98
N GLY A 84 -17.01 -0.47 11.79
CA GLY A 84 -16.89 0.97 11.52
C GLY A 84 -15.63 1.63 12.10
N VAL A 85 -14.66 0.83 12.55
CA VAL A 85 -13.39 1.29 13.14
C VAL A 85 -12.47 1.88 12.06
N VAL A 86 -12.46 1.29 10.86
CA VAL A 86 -11.67 1.81 9.73
C VAL A 86 -12.50 2.79 8.91
N HIS A 87 -12.11 4.06 8.95
CA HIS A 87 -12.81 5.12 8.23
C HIS A 87 -12.47 5.21 6.74
N SER A 88 -13.32 5.93 6.00
CA SER A 88 -13.46 5.90 4.53
C SER A 88 -12.18 6.14 3.73
N GLY A 89 -11.24 6.93 4.24
CA GLY A 89 -9.96 7.18 3.54
C GLY A 89 -8.98 6.00 3.57
N MET A 90 -9.05 5.15 4.59
CA MET A 90 -8.16 4.00 4.78
C MET A 90 -8.66 2.73 4.07
N LEU A 91 -9.98 2.60 3.91
CA LEU A 91 -10.59 1.45 3.24
C LEU A 91 -10.01 1.13 1.86
N PRO A 92 -9.93 2.08 0.90
CA PRO A 92 -9.38 1.76 -0.42
C PRO A 92 -7.89 1.43 -0.35
N LYS A 93 -7.12 2.05 0.54
CA LYS A 93 -5.68 1.79 0.71
C LYS A 93 -5.42 0.37 1.22
N LEU A 94 -6.12 -0.02 2.28
CA LEU A 94 -5.99 -1.35 2.87
C LEU A 94 -6.50 -2.42 1.91
N SER A 95 -7.64 -2.18 1.24
CA SER A 95 -8.14 -3.08 0.20
C SER A 95 -7.14 -3.29 -0.93
N ASN A 96 -6.49 -2.23 -1.41
CA ASN A 96 -5.47 -2.36 -2.44
C ASN A 96 -4.23 -3.11 -1.91
N GLY A 97 -3.82 -2.85 -0.67
CA GLY A 97 -2.71 -3.56 -0.04
C GLY A 97 -2.94 -5.06 0.09
N PHE A 98 -4.13 -5.50 0.51
CA PHE A 98 -4.47 -6.93 0.53
C PHE A 98 -4.53 -7.53 -0.87
N GLN A 99 -5.07 -6.80 -1.85
CA GLN A 99 -5.05 -7.24 -3.25
C GLN A 99 -3.60 -7.42 -3.76
N ALA A 100 -2.69 -6.52 -3.39
CA ALA A 100 -1.29 -6.63 -3.77
C ALA A 100 -0.63 -7.90 -3.22
N ILE A 101 -0.89 -8.23 -1.95
CA ILE A 101 -0.41 -9.48 -1.34
C ILE A 101 -0.94 -10.70 -2.10
N GLN A 102 -2.24 -10.74 -2.39
CA GLN A 102 -2.87 -11.83 -3.16
C GLN A 102 -2.29 -11.98 -4.58
N LYS A 103 -1.68 -10.93 -5.12
CA LYS A 103 -1.03 -10.90 -6.44
C LYS A 103 0.49 -11.11 -6.38
N GLY A 104 1.02 -11.49 -5.23
CA GLY A 104 2.41 -11.92 -5.07
C GLY A 104 3.36 -10.85 -4.53
N VAL A 105 2.87 -9.68 -4.12
CA VAL A 105 3.69 -8.72 -3.37
C VAL A 105 4.05 -9.36 -2.01
N SER A 106 5.35 -9.44 -1.71
CA SER A 106 5.88 -10.14 -0.54
C SER A 106 5.47 -9.51 0.78
N GLU A 107 5.54 -8.18 0.85
CA GLU A 107 5.17 -7.42 2.04
C GLU A 107 4.46 -6.12 1.69
N VAL A 108 3.47 -5.75 2.49
CA VAL A 108 2.84 -4.44 2.43
C VAL A 108 2.88 -3.78 3.80
N TRP A 109 3.44 -2.58 3.85
CA TRP A 109 3.56 -1.76 5.05
C TRP A 109 2.74 -0.48 4.92
N VAL A 110 2.08 -0.11 6.02
CA VAL A 110 1.15 1.02 6.08
C VAL A 110 1.51 1.87 7.29
N GLY A 111 2.01 3.08 7.07
CA GLY A 111 2.30 4.05 8.13
C GLY A 111 3.10 5.24 7.63
N ASN A 112 3.55 6.11 8.53
CA ASN A 112 4.47 7.18 8.18
C ASN A 112 5.91 6.65 7.99
N TYR A 113 6.75 7.45 7.34
CA TYR A 113 8.13 7.08 7.04
C TYR A 113 8.91 6.65 8.30
N GLN A 114 8.75 7.37 9.41
CA GLN A 114 9.47 7.10 10.66
C GLN A 114 9.09 5.73 11.23
N SER A 115 7.80 5.41 11.27
CA SER A 115 7.29 4.12 11.76
C SER A 115 7.68 2.98 10.83
N ILE A 116 7.64 3.18 9.52
CA ILE A 116 8.07 2.17 8.53
C ILE A 116 9.57 1.89 8.71
N ALA A 117 10.41 2.93 8.72
CA ALA A 117 11.85 2.79 8.89
C ALA A 117 12.23 2.15 10.24
N ALA A 118 11.42 2.33 11.28
CA ALA A 118 11.61 1.72 12.58
C ALA A 118 11.01 0.30 12.72
N GLY A 119 10.32 -0.23 11.70
CA GLY A 119 9.62 -1.52 11.78
C GLY A 119 8.45 -1.52 12.77
N LYS A 120 7.86 -0.34 13.02
CA LYS A 120 6.75 -0.13 13.98
C LYS A 120 5.44 0.28 13.32
N ALA A 121 5.42 0.38 11.99
CA ALA A 121 4.21 0.59 11.21
C ALA A 121 3.36 -0.70 11.15
N THR A 122 2.16 -0.61 10.57
CA THR A 122 1.31 -1.79 10.38
C THR A 122 1.79 -2.60 9.19
N ARG A 123 2.06 -3.88 9.40
CA ARG A 123 2.30 -4.85 8.31
C ARG A 123 1.01 -5.58 7.95
N LEU A 124 0.65 -5.58 6.68
CA LEU A 124 -0.45 -6.41 6.19
C LEU A 124 0.06 -7.84 5.97
N VAL A 125 -0.74 -8.83 6.35
CA VAL A 125 -0.37 -10.24 6.23
C VAL A 125 -1.46 -11.03 5.49
N ALA A 126 -1.04 -11.92 4.60
CA ALA A 126 -1.87 -13.04 4.16
C ALA A 126 -2.11 -13.95 5.36
N GLN A 127 -3.34 -14.47 5.51
CA GLN A 127 -3.70 -15.38 6.60
C GLN A 127 -2.75 -16.58 6.72
#